data_AF-A0A9E1KSS7-F1
#
_entry.id   AF-A0A9E1KSS7-F1
#
_cell.length_a   1.000
_cell.length_b   1.000
_cell.length_c   1.000
_cell.angle_alpha   90.00
_cell.angle_beta   90.00
_cell.angle_gamma   90.00
#
_symmetry.space_group_name_H-M   'P 1'
#
loop_
_entity.id
_entity.type
_entity.pdbx_description
1 polymer ?
#
loop_
_entity_poly.entity_id
_entity_poly.type
_entity_poly.pdbx_seq_one_letter_code
_entity_poly.pdbx_strand_id
1 'polypeptide(L)'
;MAKTDLDEILNNLPEKWFSNEELKIHINKAFIDHIKVIAEDYDIVVEKEADISRLYELLADDAKTTINEIEQSMYQAAHFVARLAIFSHKFPQLVADFPIHASGQSIFPVKVLARILNVDEAEASIIAQNYWNTKGNENLAPDIN
;
A
#
# COMPACT_ATOMS: atom_id res chain seq x y z
N MET A 1 1.19 20.42 -22.16
CA MET A 1 1.21 20.24 -20.69
C MET A 1 2.67 20.14 -20.29
N ALA A 2 3.11 20.94 -19.32
CA ALA A 2 4.49 20.85 -18.82
C ALA A 2 4.65 19.46 -18.19
N LYS A 3 5.66 18.71 -18.63
CA LYS A 3 6.00 17.42 -18.04
C LYS A 3 6.49 17.75 -16.63
N THR A 4 5.66 17.51 -15.62
CA THR A 4 5.99 17.79 -14.23
C THR A 4 7.33 17.12 -13.91
N ASP A 5 8.31 17.92 -13.48
CA ASP A 5 9.62 17.42 -13.11
C ASP A 5 9.48 16.67 -11.77
N LEU A 6 9.45 15.34 -11.87
CA LEU A 6 9.33 14.43 -10.74
C LEU A 6 10.45 14.67 -9.73
N ASP A 7 11.66 14.95 -10.22
CA ASP A 7 12.82 15.20 -9.36
C ASP A 7 12.64 16.54 -8.64
N GLU A 8 12.09 17.57 -9.29
CA GLU A 8 11.77 18.85 -8.65
C GLU A 8 10.76 18.70 -7.51
N ILE A 9 9.69 17.92 -7.67
CA ILE A 9 8.71 17.73 -6.59
C ILE A 9 9.27 16.84 -5.48
N LEU A 10 10.01 15.78 -5.83
CA LEU A 10 10.65 14.92 -4.83
C LEU A 10 11.66 15.70 -3.99
N ASN A 11 12.40 16.62 -4.60
CA ASN A 11 13.34 17.52 -3.92
C ASN A 11 12.64 18.59 -3.07
N ASN A 12 11.41 18.98 -3.42
CA ASN A 12 10.63 19.99 -2.69
C ASN A 12 9.67 19.40 -1.64
N LEU A 13 9.55 18.07 -1.54
CA LEU A 13 8.80 17.41 -0.47
C LEU A 13 9.49 17.68 0.88
N PRO A 14 8.81 18.37 1.82
CA PRO A 14 9.39 18.57 3.14
C PRO A 14 9.64 17.22 3.81
N GLU A 15 10.70 17.13 4.61
CA GLU A 15 11.04 15.90 5.36
C GLU A 15 9.85 15.36 6.14
N LYS A 16 8.97 16.27 6.60
CA LYS A 16 7.69 15.94 7.21
C LYS A 16 6.54 16.57 6.42
N TRP A 17 5.90 15.75 5.59
CA TRP A 17 4.76 16.15 4.75
C TRP A 17 3.41 15.58 5.23
N PHE A 18 3.41 14.76 6.30
CA PHE A 18 2.22 14.28 7.00
C PHE A 18 2.46 14.19 8.52
N SER A 19 1.38 14.11 9.31
CA SER A 19 1.45 13.92 10.76
C SER A 19 1.16 12.48 11.17
N ASN A 20 1.64 12.05 12.34
CA ASN A 20 1.34 10.72 12.86
C ASN A 20 -0.16 10.52 13.12
N GLU A 21 -0.89 11.60 13.46
CA GLU A 21 -2.34 11.56 13.66
C GLU A 21 -3.08 11.32 12.34
N GLU A 22 -2.68 12.03 11.29
CA GLU A 22 -3.21 11.84 9.93
C GLU A 22 -2.94 10.41 9.45
N LEU A 23 -1.70 9.94 9.60
CA LEU A 23 -1.31 8.58 9.26
C LEU A 23 -2.14 7.53 10.01
N LYS A 24 -2.35 7.70 11.32
CA LYS A 24 -3.14 6.76 12.14
C LYS A 24 -4.59 6.61 11.65
N ILE A 25 -5.22 7.71 11.25
CA ILE A 25 -6.59 7.69 10.70
C ILE A 25 -6.63 6.87 9.40
N HIS A 26 -5.67 7.11 8.51
CA HIS A 26 -5.59 6.40 7.23
C HIS A 26 -5.19 4.92 7.38
N ILE A 27 -4.31 4.57 8.33
CA ILE A 27 -3.93 3.19 8.61
C ILE A 27 -5.14 2.39 9.05
N ASN A 28 -5.91 2.88 10.03
CA ASN A 28 -7.07 2.15 10.55
C ASN A 28 -8.09 1.88 9.44
N LYS A 29 -8.34 2.88 8.58
CA LYS A 29 -9.24 2.71 7.44
C LYS A 29 -8.68 1.70 6.43
N ALA A 30 -7.43 1.85 6.01
CA ALA A 30 -6.78 0.95 5.06
C ALA A 30 -6.75 -0.50 5.58
N PHE A 31 -6.50 -0.67 6.87
CA PHE A 31 -6.48 -1.97 7.53
C PHE A 31 -7.86 -2.64 7.52
N ILE A 32 -8.91 -1.91 7.91
CA ILE A 32 -10.29 -2.43 7.88
C ILE A 32 -10.71 -2.77 6.45
N ASP A 33 -10.43 -1.88 5.49
CA ASP A 33 -10.77 -2.11 4.08
C ASP A 33 -10.01 -3.34 3.53
N HIS A 34 -8.75 -3.54 3.93
CA HIS A 34 -7.95 -4.70 3.53
C HIS A 34 -8.46 -6.00 4.14
N ILE A 35 -8.81 -6.01 5.44
CA ILE A 35 -9.43 -7.15 6.11
C ILE A 35 -10.73 -7.53 5.42
N LYS A 36 -11.59 -6.57 5.07
CA LYS A 36 -12.88 -6.86 4.41
C LYS A 36 -12.69 -7.54 3.07
N VAL A 37 -11.79 -7.02 2.23
CA VAL A 37 -11.51 -7.61 0.90
C VAL A 37 -11.01 -9.05 1.05
N ILE A 38 -10.06 -9.29 1.95
CA ILE A 38 -9.54 -10.65 2.14
C ILE A 38 -10.60 -11.56 2.76
N ALA A 39 -11.41 -11.05 3.70
CA ALA A 39 -12.50 -11.83 4.27
C ALA A 39 -13.53 -12.25 3.22
N GLU A 40 -13.84 -11.38 2.26
CA GLU A 40 -14.68 -11.71 1.10
C GLU A 40 -14.09 -12.84 0.26
N ASP A 41 -12.77 -12.83 0.00
CA ASP A 41 -12.08 -13.90 -0.74
C ASP A 41 -12.11 -15.26 0.00
N TYR A 42 -12.27 -15.24 1.32
CA TYR A 42 -12.36 -16.43 2.18
C TYR A 42 -13.81 -16.78 2.60
N ASP A 43 -14.82 -16.14 2.01
CA ASP A 43 -16.24 -16.28 2.38
C ASP A 43 -16.50 -16.07 3.90
N ILE A 44 -15.74 -15.18 4.54
CA ILE A 44 -15.87 -14.80 5.95
C ILE A 44 -16.57 -13.45 6.07
N VAL A 45 -17.64 -13.41 6.86
CA VAL A 45 -18.27 -12.15 7.28
C VAL A 45 -17.65 -11.71 8.60
N VAL A 46 -17.02 -10.53 8.61
CA VAL A 46 -16.37 -9.97 9.80
C VAL A 46 -17.37 -9.12 10.59
N GLU A 47 -17.91 -9.68 11.67
CA GLU A 47 -18.84 -8.97 12.57
C GLU A 47 -18.25 -8.73 13.96
N LYS A 48 -17.35 -9.62 14.40
CA LYS A 48 -16.72 -9.62 15.72
C LYS A 48 -15.24 -9.97 15.61
N GLU A 49 -14.50 -9.69 16.67
CA GLU A 49 -13.07 -9.92 16.76
C GLU A 49 -12.67 -11.39 16.47
N ALA A 50 -13.50 -12.35 16.90
CA ALA A 50 -13.25 -13.78 16.64
C ALA A 50 -13.21 -14.13 15.15
N ASP A 51 -13.92 -13.39 14.29
CA ASP A 51 -13.92 -13.64 12.84
C ASP A 51 -12.60 -13.18 12.21
N ILE A 52 -11.99 -12.11 12.76
CA ILE A 52 -10.66 -11.64 12.36
C ILE A 52 -9.60 -12.67 12.77
N SER A 53 -9.68 -13.20 14.01
CA SER A 53 -8.75 -14.24 14.47
C SER A 53 -8.82 -15.49 13.58
N ARG A 54 -10.03 -15.93 13.22
CA ARG A 54 -10.22 -17.04 12.28
C ARG A 54 -9.65 -16.75 10.90
N LEU A 55 -9.82 -15.53 10.39
CA LEU A 55 -9.23 -15.14 9.11
C LEU A 55 -7.69 -15.24 9.15
N TYR A 56 -7.07 -14.77 10.23
CA TYR A 56 -5.62 -14.87 10.39
C TYR A 56 -5.12 -16.31 10.52
N GLU A 57 -5.86 -17.18 11.20
CA GLU A 57 -5.55 -18.61 11.24
C GLU A 57 -5.54 -19.23 9.84
N LEU A 58 -6.54 -18.91 9.01
CA LEU A 58 -6.63 -19.42 7.63
C LEU A 58 -5.50 -18.88 6.76
N LEU A 59 -5.23 -17.58 6.82
CA LEU A 59 -4.13 -16.96 6.09
C LEU A 59 -2.77 -17.54 6.50
N ALA A 60 -2.57 -17.79 7.80
CA ALA A 60 -1.35 -18.36 8.32
C ALA A 60 -1.15 -19.81 7.83
N ASP A 61 -2.22 -20.62 7.80
CA ASP A 61 -2.14 -21.98 7.27
C ASP A 61 -1.88 -21.98 5.75
N ASP A 62 -2.57 -21.13 4.98
CA ASP A 62 -2.38 -21.05 3.53
C ASP A 62 -0.96 -20.59 3.15
N ALA A 63 -0.46 -19.56 3.81
CA ALA A 63 0.89 -19.03 3.58
C ALA A 63 1.99 -19.85 4.27
N LYS A 64 1.64 -20.90 5.04
CA LYS A 64 2.57 -21.72 5.82
C LYS A 64 3.48 -20.88 6.72
N THR A 65 2.88 -19.93 7.42
CA THR A 65 3.55 -18.94 8.28
C THR A 65 2.82 -18.84 9.62
N THR A 66 3.22 -17.95 10.51
CA THR A 66 2.57 -17.72 11.80
C THR A 66 1.52 -16.60 11.72
N ILE A 67 0.52 -16.64 12.61
CA ILE A 67 -0.48 -15.55 12.75
C ILE A 67 0.21 -14.20 12.96
N ASN A 68 1.26 -14.15 13.77
CA ASN A 68 2.01 -12.92 14.02
C ASN A 68 2.66 -12.37 12.74
N GLU A 69 3.20 -13.22 11.86
CA GLU A 69 3.75 -12.79 10.57
C GLU A 69 2.66 -12.25 9.63
N ILE A 70 1.47 -12.85 9.63
CA ILE A 70 0.30 -12.32 8.92
C ILE A 70 -0.10 -10.94 9.47
N GLU A 71 -0.24 -10.80 10.78
CA GLU A 71 -0.59 -9.54 11.42
C GLU A 71 0.41 -8.41 11.08
N GLN A 72 1.70 -8.71 11.14
CA GLN A 72 2.74 -7.75 10.75
C GLN A 72 2.63 -7.37 9.27
N SER A 73 2.40 -8.35 8.39
CA SER A 73 2.26 -8.11 6.95
C SER A 73 1.03 -7.26 6.64
N MET A 74 -0.11 -7.54 7.29
CA MET A 74 -1.35 -6.76 7.17
C MET A 74 -1.16 -5.32 7.66
N TYR A 75 -0.46 -5.14 8.77
CA TYR A 75 -0.15 -3.83 9.30
C TYR A 75 0.77 -3.04 8.35
N GLN A 76 1.82 -3.68 7.80
CA GLN A 76 2.71 -3.09 6.81
C GLN A 76 1.97 -2.68 5.53
N ALA A 77 1.08 -3.54 5.02
CA ALA A 77 0.24 -3.25 3.86
C ALA A 77 -0.68 -2.05 4.13
N ALA A 78 -1.34 -2.00 5.29
CA ALA A 78 -2.16 -0.86 5.68
C ALA A 78 -1.33 0.44 5.80
N HIS A 79 -0.11 0.34 6.31
CA HIS A 79 0.81 1.45 6.43
C HIS A 79 1.27 2.00 5.08
N PHE A 80 1.58 1.10 4.13
CA PHE A 80 1.89 1.42 2.75
C PHE A 80 0.71 2.14 2.07
N VAL A 81 -0.48 1.54 2.11
CA VAL A 81 -1.70 2.10 1.50
C VAL A 81 -2.06 3.46 2.11
N ALA A 82 -1.95 3.60 3.42
CA ALA A 82 -2.24 4.86 4.10
C ALA A 82 -1.33 5.99 3.61
N ARG A 83 -0.03 5.72 3.47
CA ARG A 83 0.93 6.72 2.97
C ARG A 83 0.67 7.09 1.52
N LEU A 84 0.33 6.13 0.66
CA LEU A 84 -0.09 6.41 -0.72
C LEU A 84 -1.36 7.25 -0.81
N ALA A 85 -2.34 6.97 0.06
CA ALA A 85 -3.59 7.71 0.12
C ALA A 85 -3.37 9.17 0.53
N ILE A 86 -2.56 9.40 1.56
CA ILE A 86 -2.20 10.76 2.01
C ILE A 86 -1.44 11.49 0.89
N PHE A 87 -0.50 10.81 0.23
CA PHE A 87 0.26 11.41 -0.86
C PHE A 87 -0.65 11.82 -2.02
N SER A 88 -1.52 10.92 -2.46
CA SER A 88 -2.50 11.20 -3.52
C SER A 88 -3.42 12.36 -3.17
N HIS A 89 -3.80 12.48 -1.90
CA HIS A 89 -4.65 13.57 -1.44
C HIS A 89 -3.94 14.92 -1.44
N LYS A 90 -2.67 14.96 -1.02
CA LYS A 90 -1.89 16.21 -0.94
C LYS A 90 -1.28 16.65 -2.26
N PHE A 91 -0.97 15.71 -3.14
CA PHE A 91 -0.31 15.96 -4.42
C PHE A 91 -1.11 15.38 -5.61
N PRO A 92 -2.42 15.68 -5.76
CA PRO A 92 -3.27 15.04 -6.74
C PRO A 92 -2.86 15.35 -8.19
N GLN A 93 -2.33 16.56 -8.44
CA GLN A 93 -1.86 16.96 -9.77
C GLN A 93 -0.64 16.13 -10.20
N LEU A 94 0.26 15.82 -9.27
CA LEU A 94 1.40 14.97 -9.54
C LEU A 94 0.96 13.52 -9.84
N VAL A 95 0.06 12.98 -9.02
CA VAL A 95 -0.43 11.60 -9.19
C VAL A 95 -1.20 11.43 -10.50
N ALA A 96 -1.83 12.50 -11.01
CA ALA A 96 -2.51 12.49 -12.31
C ALA A 96 -1.55 12.34 -13.51
N ASP A 97 -0.27 12.69 -13.34
CA ASP A 97 0.76 12.55 -14.39
C ASP A 97 1.46 11.18 -14.35
N PHE A 98 1.16 10.35 -13.35
CA PHE A 98 1.76 9.01 -13.24
C PHE A 98 1.20 8.06 -14.30
N PRO A 99 1.99 7.05 -14.73
CA PRO A 99 1.49 5.99 -15.59
C PRO A 99 0.26 5.35 -14.94
N ILE A 100 -0.74 5.01 -15.74
CA ILE A 100 -1.97 4.40 -15.25
C ILE A 100 -1.99 2.94 -15.69
N HIS A 101 -2.33 2.04 -14.77
CA HIS A 101 -2.54 0.62 -15.09
C HIS A 101 -3.86 0.40 -15.84
N ALA A 102 -4.03 -0.76 -16.47
CA ALA A 102 -5.27 -1.13 -17.17
C ALA A 102 -6.52 -1.09 -16.27
N SER A 103 -6.35 -1.24 -14.95
CA SER A 103 -7.42 -1.10 -13.94
C SER A 103 -7.80 0.35 -13.61
N GLY A 104 -7.14 1.35 -14.22
CA GLY A 104 -7.37 2.77 -13.95
C GLY A 104 -6.64 3.31 -12.71
N GLN A 105 -5.79 2.51 -12.06
CA GLN A 105 -5.01 2.94 -10.90
C GLN A 105 -3.66 3.56 -11.33
N SER A 106 -3.25 4.66 -10.70
CA SER A 106 -1.92 5.24 -10.89
C SER A 106 -0.83 4.29 -10.40
N ILE A 107 0.19 4.10 -11.23
CA ILE A 107 1.43 3.36 -10.93
C ILE A 107 2.44 4.36 -10.39
N PHE A 108 2.79 4.20 -9.11
CA PHE A 108 3.74 5.09 -8.45
C PHE A 108 5.17 4.74 -8.88
N PRO A 109 5.96 5.68 -9.42
CA PRO A 109 7.36 5.44 -9.72
C PRO A 109 8.15 5.06 -8.46
N VAL A 110 9.14 4.17 -8.58
CA VAL A 110 9.93 3.65 -7.45
C VAL A 110 10.58 4.76 -6.63
N LYS A 111 11.14 5.79 -7.28
CA LYS A 111 11.69 6.98 -6.61
C LYS A 111 10.67 7.69 -5.71
N VAL A 112 9.42 7.78 -6.16
CA VAL A 112 8.32 8.36 -5.38
C VAL A 112 7.97 7.45 -4.22
N LEU A 113 7.87 6.14 -4.45
CA LEU A 113 7.62 5.14 -3.41
C LEU A 113 8.68 5.20 -2.32
N ALA A 114 9.97 5.21 -2.68
CA ALA A 114 11.09 5.33 -1.75
C ALA A 114 10.94 6.58 -0.86
N ARG A 115 10.58 7.73 -1.45
CA ARG A 115 10.36 8.97 -0.71
C ARG A 115 9.14 8.92 0.21
N ILE A 116 8.03 8.34 -0.27
CA ILE A 116 6.79 8.17 0.52
C ILE A 116 7.02 7.22 1.70
N LEU A 117 7.76 6.15 1.46
CA LEU A 117 8.04 5.10 2.43
C LEU A 117 9.23 5.40 3.34
N ASN A 118 10.04 6.40 2.98
CA ASN A 118 11.27 6.76 3.68
C ASN A 118 12.23 5.56 3.81
N VAL A 119 12.44 4.88 2.68
CA VAL A 119 13.35 3.75 2.50
C VAL A 119 14.13 3.97 1.20
N ASP A 120 15.11 3.12 0.90
CA ASP A 120 15.79 3.17 -0.40
C ASP A 120 14.92 2.62 -1.53
N GLU A 121 15.34 2.86 -2.79
CA GLU A 121 14.58 2.43 -3.97
C GLU A 121 14.45 0.91 -4.09
N ALA A 122 15.44 0.14 -3.63
CA ALA A 122 15.40 -1.32 -3.69
C ALA A 122 14.36 -1.87 -2.70
N GLU A 123 14.37 -1.37 -1.47
CA GLU A 123 13.39 -1.73 -0.44
C GLU A 123 11.98 -1.29 -0.84
N ALA A 124 11.82 -0.08 -1.36
CA ALA A 124 10.54 0.40 -1.86
C ALA A 124 9.96 -0.49 -2.96
N SER A 125 10.83 -0.96 -3.86
CA SER A 125 10.45 -1.85 -4.94
C SER A 125 9.99 -3.22 -4.42
N ILE A 126 10.68 -3.79 -3.43
CA ILE A 126 10.29 -5.06 -2.80
C ILE A 126 8.94 -4.92 -2.10
N ILE A 127 8.73 -3.85 -1.32
CA ILE A 127 7.46 -3.60 -0.62
C ILE A 127 6.31 -3.49 -1.63
N ALA A 128 6.52 -2.76 -2.72
CA ALA A 128 5.50 -2.57 -3.73
C ALA A 128 5.17 -3.88 -4.48
N GLN A 129 6.19 -4.66 -4.86
CA GLN A 129 6.00 -5.99 -5.44
C GLN A 129 5.24 -6.93 -4.50
N ASN A 130 5.61 -7.00 -3.23
CA ASN A 130 4.93 -7.84 -2.25
C ASN A 130 3.45 -7.44 -2.10
N TYR A 131 3.15 -6.14 -2.09
CA TYR A 131 1.78 -5.64 -2.02
C TYR A 131 0.96 -5.95 -3.28
N TRP A 132 1.56 -5.87 -4.47
CA TRP A 132 0.86 -6.12 -5.72
C TRP A 132 0.70 -7.61 -6.05
N ASN A 133 1.69 -8.44 -5.70
CA ASN A 133 1.62 -9.89 -5.87
C ASN A 133 0.58 -10.52 -4.94
N THR A 134 0.42 -10.02 -3.71
CA THR A 134 -0.62 -10.49 -2.77
C THR A 134 -2.05 -10.19 -3.22
N LYS A 135 -2.24 -9.26 -4.16
CA LYS A 135 -3.55 -8.94 -4.77
C LYS A 135 -3.90 -9.85 -5.98
N GLY A 136 -3.13 -10.90 -6.25
CA GLY A 136 -3.27 -11.69 -7.49
C GLY A 136 -3.01 -10.89 -8.76
N ASN A 137 -2.34 -9.74 -8.64
CA ASN A 137 -2.04 -8.83 -9.72
C ASN A 137 -0.56 -8.90 -10.06
N GLU A 138 -0.11 -10.05 -10.55
CA GLU A 138 1.27 -10.22 -11.06
C GLU A 138 1.60 -9.20 -12.18
N ASN A 139 0.59 -8.64 -12.84
CA ASN A 139 0.72 -7.58 -13.86
C ASN A 139 0.79 -6.14 -13.30
N LEU A 140 0.63 -5.93 -11.98
CA LEU A 140 0.78 -4.60 -11.34
C LEU A 140 2.20 -4.36 -10.83
N ALA A 141 3.04 -5.39 -10.73
CA ALA A 141 4.46 -5.19 -10.49
C ALA A 141 5.02 -4.42 -11.69
N PRO A 142 5.54 -3.18 -11.53
CA PRO A 142 6.19 -2.50 -12.63
C PRO A 142 7.34 -3.38 -13.09
N ASP A 143 7.46 -3.59 -14.41
CA ASP A 143 8.67 -4.17 -14.99
C ASP A 143 9.84 -3.29 -14.57
N ILE A 144 10.64 -3.80 -13.63
CA ILE A 144 11.82 -3.13 -13.13
C ILE A 144 12.94 -3.42 -14.14
N ASN A 145 13.05 -2.57 -15.16
CA ASN A 145 14.25 -2.43 -15.99
C ASN A 145 14.68 -0.96 -16.02
#